data_AF-A0AAW1XQB4-F1
#
_entry.id   AF-A0AAW1XQB4-F1
#
_cell.length_a   1.000
_cell.length_b   1.000
_cell.length_c   1.000
_cell.angle_alpha   90.00
_cell.angle_beta   90.00
_cell.angle_gamma   90.00
#
_symmetry.space_group_name_H-M   'P 1'
#
loop_
_entity.id
_entity.type
_entity.pdbx_description
1 polymer ?
#
loop_
_entity_poly.entity_id
_entity_poly.type
_entity_poly.pdbx_seq_one_letter_code
_entity_poly.pdbx_strand_id
1 'polypeptide(L)'
;MPKEIFPLSEIAVILQVILQVMLQDGQKLYRPSLWSAALSEAANLSGWPFIDQNESQFIERIVKEIADQVLKPKSYLDKVRPLELPAVQSLTPSVVKVTWSRPAEGYLKINYDGAYNVRKGGLGVVARDSKCRFVAAKCSFINVESEDEVVAMAALEAVCLAKELGWPRVCFEGDSLRVVNALQACTASDDHDSETSSSSSSFGQIISEIQSLSGSFHESCFSHIHPKGNVVAEILATHALSNPKEKHWLLNPPTFIESALNYYKRVSSD
;
A
#
# COMPACT_ATOMS: atom_id res chain seq x y z
N MET A 1 -16.36 15.08 37.13
CA MET A 1 -16.86 14.28 35.99
C MET A 1 -15.64 13.86 35.20
N PRO A 2 -15.38 12.55 34.95
CA PRO A 2 -14.26 12.17 34.12
C PRO A 2 -14.54 12.68 32.71
N LYS A 3 -13.64 13.51 32.20
CA LYS A 3 -13.67 14.02 30.83
C LYS A 3 -13.54 12.83 29.90
N GLU A 4 -14.43 12.73 28.92
CA GLU A 4 -14.28 11.83 27.78
C GLU A 4 -12.88 12.04 27.20
N ILE A 5 -12.07 11.02 27.35
CA ILE A 5 -10.77 10.91 26.71
C ILE A 5 -11.11 10.33 25.33
N PHE A 6 -10.46 10.83 24.29
CA PHE A 6 -10.49 10.37 22.89
C PHE A 6 -11.46 11.13 21.95
N PRO A 7 -10.92 11.75 20.88
CA PRO A 7 -11.73 12.45 19.90
C PRO A 7 -12.51 11.45 19.04
N LEU A 8 -13.82 11.69 18.91
CA LEU A 8 -14.76 10.88 18.11
C LEU A 8 -14.28 10.60 16.67
N SER A 9 -13.37 11.41 16.13
CA SER A 9 -12.76 11.24 14.81
C SER A 9 -11.90 9.97 14.69
N GLU A 10 -11.17 9.59 15.73
CA GLU A 10 -10.33 8.38 15.69
C GLU A 10 -11.16 7.10 15.81
N ILE A 11 -12.22 7.17 16.63
CA ILE A 11 -13.23 6.11 16.73
C ILE A 11 -13.94 5.96 15.38
N ALA A 12 -14.30 7.06 14.72
CA ALA A 12 -14.96 7.01 13.41
C ALA A 12 -14.10 6.33 12.33
N VAL A 13 -12.79 6.55 12.31
CA VAL A 13 -11.87 5.90 11.35
C VAL A 13 -11.77 4.40 11.61
N ILE A 14 -11.62 3.99 12.88
CA ILE A 14 -11.58 2.57 13.25
C ILE A 14 -12.91 1.89 12.89
N LEU A 15 -14.04 2.54 13.17
CA LEU A 15 -15.37 2.04 12.81
C LEU A 15 -15.60 1.97 11.31
N GLN A 16 -15.06 2.91 10.54
CA GLN A 16 -15.15 2.91 9.08
C GLN A 16 -14.33 1.78 8.48
N VAL A 17 -13.15 1.47 9.02
CA VAL A 17 -12.34 0.32 8.61
C VAL A 17 -13.04 -1.00 8.95
N ILE A 18 -13.62 -1.10 10.14
CA ILE A 18 -14.38 -2.28 10.56
C ILE A 18 -15.63 -2.48 9.69
N LEU A 19 -16.38 -1.42 9.40
CA LEU A 19 -17.56 -1.46 8.52
C LEU A 19 -17.18 -1.84 7.07
N GLN A 20 -16.04 -1.33 6.57
CA GLN A 20 -15.52 -1.65 5.24
C GLN A 20 -15.12 -3.13 5.11
N VAL A 21 -14.51 -3.70 6.16
CA VAL A 21 -14.17 -5.13 6.25
C VAL A 21 -15.44 -5.98 6.37
N MET A 22 -16.46 -5.49 7.08
CA MET A 22 -17.74 -6.19 7.27
C MET A 22 -18.63 -6.20 6.02
N LEU A 23 -18.58 -5.16 5.17
CA LEU A 23 -19.36 -5.08 3.93
C LEU A 23 -18.80 -5.94 2.79
N GLN A 24 -17.55 -6.40 2.89
CA GLN A 24 -16.91 -7.27 1.88
C GLN A 24 -17.36 -8.74 2.00
N ASP A 25 -17.85 -9.16 3.17
CA ASP A 25 -18.32 -10.51 3.46
C ASP A 25 -19.82 -10.46 3.81
N GLY A 26 -20.68 -10.31 2.80
CA GLY A 26 -22.15 -10.13 2.92
C GLY A 26 -22.95 -11.24 3.65
N GLN A 27 -22.27 -12.17 4.33
CA GLN A 27 -22.84 -13.27 5.12
C GLN A 27 -22.49 -13.22 6.62
N LYS A 28 -21.65 -12.27 7.09
CA LYS A 28 -21.18 -12.23 8.50
C LYS A 28 -21.84 -11.15 9.38
N LEU A 29 -22.85 -10.46 8.87
CA LEU A 29 -23.56 -9.37 9.56
C LEU A 29 -24.28 -9.75 10.87
N TYR A 30 -24.34 -11.03 11.26
CA TYR A 30 -25.20 -11.51 12.35
C TYR A 30 -24.49 -12.29 13.48
N ARG A 31 -23.20 -12.06 13.72
CA ARG A 31 -22.48 -12.68 14.85
C ARG A 31 -21.92 -11.65 15.83
N PRO A 32 -22.70 -11.19 16.82
CA PRO A 32 -22.26 -10.20 17.83
C PRO A 32 -20.96 -10.59 18.56
N SER A 33 -20.69 -11.88 18.72
CA SER A 33 -19.45 -12.39 19.34
C SER A 33 -18.19 -12.11 18.50
N LEU A 34 -18.31 -12.03 17.18
CA LEU A 34 -17.20 -11.66 16.30
C LEU A 34 -16.86 -10.18 16.41
N TRP A 35 -17.87 -9.34 16.66
CA TRP A 35 -17.74 -7.89 16.73
C TRP A 35 -16.99 -7.50 18.02
N SER A 36 -17.34 -8.15 19.12
CA SER A 36 -16.67 -7.94 20.42
C SER A 36 -15.19 -8.32 20.36
N ALA A 37 -14.85 -9.45 19.72
CA ALA A 37 -13.47 -9.93 19.66
C ALA A 37 -12.59 -9.00 18.80
N ALA A 38 -13.09 -8.56 17.64
CA ALA A 38 -12.35 -7.67 16.75
C ALA A 38 -12.12 -6.27 17.38
N LEU A 39 -13.11 -5.73 18.09
CA LEU A 39 -12.97 -4.46 18.79
C LEU A 39 -12.01 -4.56 19.98
N SER A 40 -12.03 -5.66 20.74
CA SER A 40 -11.05 -5.92 21.80
C SER A 40 -9.63 -6.02 21.24
N GLU A 41 -9.42 -6.70 20.12
CA GLU A 41 -8.10 -6.86 19.50
C GLU A 41 -7.56 -5.52 18.96
N ALA A 42 -8.42 -4.73 18.31
CA ALA A 42 -8.06 -3.39 17.83
C ALA A 42 -7.72 -2.42 18.97
N ALA A 43 -8.46 -2.47 20.08
CA ALA A 43 -8.20 -1.69 21.29
C ALA A 43 -6.85 -2.04 21.93
N ASN A 44 -6.54 -3.34 22.00
CA ASN A 44 -5.27 -3.85 22.54
C ASN A 44 -4.07 -3.47 21.67
N LEU A 45 -4.18 -3.60 20.34
CA LEU A 45 -3.13 -3.21 19.41
C LEU A 45 -2.88 -1.69 19.40
N SER A 46 -3.91 -0.91 19.69
CA SER A 46 -3.85 0.55 19.80
C SER A 46 -3.39 1.04 21.18
N GLY A 47 -3.10 0.13 22.11
CA GLY A 47 -2.52 0.44 23.42
C GLY A 47 -3.45 1.14 24.40
N TRP A 48 -4.76 0.90 24.36
CA TRP A 48 -5.74 1.49 25.28
C TRP A 48 -5.55 0.91 26.70
N PRO A 49 -5.15 1.71 27.71
CA PRO A 49 -4.91 1.17 29.05
C PRO A 49 -6.23 1.11 29.83
N PHE A 50 -6.80 -0.07 29.99
CA PHE A 50 -7.97 -0.28 30.84
C PHE A 50 -7.55 -0.52 32.30
N ILE A 51 -7.61 0.53 33.11
CA ILE A 51 -7.18 0.51 34.52
C ILE A 51 -8.20 -0.18 35.45
N ASP A 52 -9.45 -0.37 35.01
CA ASP A 52 -10.60 -0.70 35.85
C ASP A 52 -11.25 -2.08 35.56
N GLN A 53 -10.64 -2.93 34.72
CA GLN A 53 -11.12 -4.29 34.37
C GLN A 53 -12.55 -4.36 33.78
N ASN A 54 -13.15 -3.24 33.38
CA ASN A 54 -14.51 -3.17 32.84
C ASN A 54 -14.54 -3.10 31.29
N GLU A 55 -13.44 -3.49 30.64
CA GLU A 55 -13.23 -3.49 29.19
C GLU A 55 -14.42 -4.10 28.42
N SER A 56 -14.93 -5.25 28.88
CA SER A 56 -16.06 -5.92 28.24
C SER A 56 -17.34 -5.08 28.26
N GLN A 57 -17.64 -4.35 29.34
CA GLN A 57 -18.86 -3.53 29.43
C GLN A 57 -18.79 -2.28 28.54
N PHE A 58 -17.60 -1.70 28.37
CA PHE A 58 -17.38 -0.56 27.49
C PHE A 58 -17.51 -0.97 26.02
N ILE A 59 -16.88 -2.08 25.64
CA ILE A 59 -16.97 -2.64 24.29
C ILE A 59 -18.41 -3.06 23.98
N GLU A 60 -19.13 -3.69 24.93
CA GLU A 60 -20.56 -4.01 24.76
C GLU A 60 -21.43 -2.78 24.52
N ARG A 61 -21.16 -1.65 25.19
CA ARG A 61 -21.89 -0.39 24.96
C ARG A 61 -21.62 0.18 23.58
N ILE A 62 -20.36 0.17 23.12
CA ILE A 62 -19.99 0.63 21.77
C ILE A 62 -20.66 -0.26 20.70
N VAL A 63 -20.58 -1.58 20.86
CA VAL A 63 -21.23 -2.54 19.94
C VAL A 63 -22.73 -2.30 19.89
N LYS A 64 -23.38 -2.06 21.04
CA LYS A 64 -24.82 -1.80 21.11
C LYS A 64 -25.21 -0.48 20.44
N GLU A 65 -24.45 0.59 20.66
CA GLU A 65 -24.69 1.90 20.03
C GLU A 65 -24.55 1.82 18.51
N ILE A 66 -23.52 1.14 18.01
CA ILE A 66 -23.31 0.94 16.56
C ILE A 66 -24.40 0.05 15.97
N ALA A 67 -24.76 -1.03 16.66
CA ALA A 67 -25.85 -1.91 16.24
C ALA A 67 -27.16 -1.12 16.14
N ASP A 68 -27.47 -0.24 17.10
CA ASP A 68 -28.65 0.62 17.05
C ASP A 68 -28.61 1.66 15.92
N GLN A 69 -27.44 2.10 15.48
CA GLN A 69 -27.28 3.02 14.34
C GLN A 69 -27.38 2.30 12.98
N VAL A 70 -26.87 1.07 12.88
CA VAL A 70 -26.89 0.28 11.64
C VAL A 70 -28.22 -0.47 11.46
N LEU A 71 -28.88 -0.88 12.56
CA LEU A 71 -30.12 -1.68 12.55
C LEU A 71 -31.40 -0.87 12.69
N LYS A 72 -31.35 0.48 12.71
CA LYS A 72 -32.54 1.33 12.59
C LYS A 72 -32.77 1.77 11.13
N PRO A 73 -33.53 1.02 10.32
CA PRO A 73 -34.01 1.54 9.05
C PRO A 73 -35.17 2.49 9.34
N LYS A 74 -34.93 3.81 9.30
CA LYS A 74 -35.91 4.84 8.88
C LYS A 74 -35.33 6.26 8.98
N SER A 75 -35.03 6.84 7.81
CA SER A 75 -35.56 8.16 7.40
C SER A 75 -34.87 8.74 6.16
N TYR A 76 -33.81 8.10 5.63
CA TYR A 76 -33.10 8.63 4.45
C TYR A 76 -33.66 8.12 3.10
N LEU A 77 -34.41 7.02 3.08
CA LEU A 77 -34.92 6.43 1.83
C LEU A 77 -36.31 6.93 1.38
N ASP A 78 -37.00 7.75 2.19
CA ASP A 78 -38.36 8.23 1.86
C ASP A 78 -38.41 9.62 1.21
N LYS A 79 -37.26 10.28 0.96
CA LYS A 79 -37.23 11.67 0.44
C LYS A 79 -36.63 11.87 -0.94
N VAL A 80 -36.20 10.82 -1.64
CA VAL A 80 -35.74 10.97 -3.03
C VAL A 80 -36.88 10.60 -3.97
N ARG A 81 -37.59 11.61 -4.48
CA ARG A 81 -38.44 11.42 -5.67
C ARG A 81 -37.57 10.95 -6.82
N PRO A 82 -38.01 10.00 -7.67
CA PRO A 82 -37.26 9.65 -8.87
C PRO A 82 -37.17 10.87 -9.77
N LEU A 83 -35.96 11.42 -9.97
CA LEU A 83 -35.70 12.26 -11.14
C LEU A 83 -35.55 11.31 -12.32
N GLU A 84 -36.42 11.44 -13.31
CA GLU A 84 -36.19 10.84 -14.63
C GLU A 84 -34.95 11.49 -15.24
N LEU A 85 -33.83 10.77 -15.24
CA LEU A 85 -32.63 11.16 -15.96
C LEU A 85 -32.79 10.75 -17.44
N PRO A 86 -32.46 11.63 -18.40
CA PRO A 86 -32.38 11.23 -19.79
C PRO A 86 -31.32 10.15 -19.96
N ALA A 87 -31.56 9.20 -20.87
CA ALA A 87 -30.69 8.06 -21.13
C ALA A 87 -29.20 8.46 -21.21
N VAL A 88 -28.45 8.14 -20.16
CA VAL A 88 -26.99 8.24 -20.14
C VAL A 88 -26.47 7.14 -21.06
N GLN A 89 -25.86 7.54 -22.17
CA GLN A 89 -25.11 6.63 -23.02
C GLN A 89 -24.08 5.89 -22.16
N SER A 90 -24.12 4.57 -22.25
CA SER A 90 -23.23 3.62 -21.60
C SER A 90 -21.74 4.01 -21.78
N LEU A 91 -21.20 4.76 -20.84
CA LEU A 91 -19.77 4.73 -20.53
C LEU A 91 -19.62 3.71 -19.42
N THR A 92 -19.30 2.47 -19.79
CA THR A 92 -18.90 1.44 -18.84
C THR A 92 -17.79 2.01 -17.94
N PRO A 93 -17.92 2.01 -16.60
CA PRO A 93 -16.79 2.35 -15.75
C PRO A 93 -15.66 1.37 -16.06
N SER A 94 -14.50 1.89 -16.46
CA SER A 94 -13.32 1.06 -16.59
C SER A 94 -13.07 0.40 -15.25
N VAL A 95 -13.11 -0.93 -15.22
CA VAL A 95 -12.71 -1.70 -14.04
C VAL A 95 -11.25 -1.35 -13.79
N VAL A 96 -11.00 -0.49 -12.80
CA VAL A 96 -9.64 -0.20 -12.35
C VAL A 96 -9.05 -1.54 -11.93
N LYS A 97 -8.01 -2.00 -12.64
CA LYS A 97 -7.34 -3.26 -12.30
C LYS A 97 -6.63 -3.06 -10.97
N VAL A 98 -7.28 -3.49 -9.88
CA VAL A 98 -6.79 -3.38 -8.50
C VAL A 98 -5.64 -4.36 -8.20
N THR A 99 -5.36 -5.29 -9.12
CA THR A 99 -4.39 -6.37 -8.90
C THR A 99 -3.13 -6.20 -9.72
N TRP A 100 -2.00 -6.65 -9.15
CA TRP A 100 -0.73 -6.76 -9.86
C TRP A 100 -0.88 -7.56 -11.16
N SER A 101 -0.17 -7.15 -12.21
CA SER A 101 -0.18 -7.81 -13.51
C SER A 101 1.22 -8.24 -13.93
N ARG A 102 1.32 -9.41 -14.59
CA ARG A 102 2.59 -9.91 -15.10
C ARG A 102 3.18 -8.99 -16.17
N PRO A 103 4.52 -8.84 -16.24
CA PRO A 103 5.15 -8.09 -17.31
C PRO A 103 5.03 -8.80 -18.66
N ALA A 104 5.30 -8.05 -19.74
CA ALA A 104 5.50 -8.62 -21.07
C ALA A 104 6.65 -9.64 -21.08
N GLU A 105 6.67 -10.52 -22.08
CA GLU A 105 7.73 -11.51 -22.19
C GLU A 105 9.12 -10.86 -22.34
N GLY A 106 10.08 -11.39 -21.59
CA GLY A 106 11.46 -10.88 -21.58
C GLY A 106 11.68 -9.60 -20.77
N TYR A 107 10.66 -9.12 -20.06
CA TYR A 107 10.77 -8.08 -19.04
C TYR A 107 10.84 -8.66 -17.64
N LEU A 108 11.63 -8.04 -16.77
CA LEU A 108 11.58 -8.21 -15.33
C LEU A 108 10.69 -7.13 -14.73
N LYS A 109 9.74 -7.49 -13.85
CA LYS A 109 8.94 -6.51 -13.12
C LYS A 109 9.42 -6.45 -11.67
N ILE A 110 9.79 -5.27 -11.22
CA ILE A 110 10.25 -5.05 -9.85
C ILE A 110 9.30 -4.08 -9.15
N ASN A 111 8.67 -4.56 -8.10
CA ASN A 111 7.86 -3.74 -7.20
C ASN A 111 8.73 -3.24 -6.06
N TYR A 112 8.57 -1.97 -5.69
CA TYR A 112 9.27 -1.35 -4.57
C TYR A 112 8.29 -0.63 -3.65
N ASP A 113 8.64 -0.58 -2.37
CA ASP A 113 7.90 0.18 -1.37
C ASP A 113 8.80 0.57 -0.18
N GLY A 114 8.40 1.62 0.54
CA GLY A 114 9.09 2.18 1.68
C GLY A 114 8.19 2.32 2.90
N ALA A 115 8.61 1.76 4.04
CA ALA A 115 7.93 1.90 5.32
C ALA A 115 8.67 2.91 6.20
N TYR A 116 8.04 4.01 6.57
CA TYR A 116 8.65 5.07 7.37
C TYR A 116 8.23 5.02 8.85
N ASN A 117 9.18 5.18 9.77
CA ASN A 117 8.93 5.35 11.20
C ASN A 117 10.00 6.26 11.82
N VAL A 118 9.67 7.55 12.03
CA VAL A 118 10.46 8.56 12.76
C VAL A 118 11.96 8.46 12.44
N ARG A 119 12.34 9.00 11.28
CA ARG A 119 13.71 8.98 10.72
C ARG A 119 14.29 7.60 10.40
N LYS A 120 13.49 6.54 10.51
CA LYS A 120 13.87 5.18 10.11
C LYS A 120 13.03 4.76 8.92
N GLY A 121 13.65 4.06 7.98
CA GLY A 121 13.02 3.53 6.78
C GLY A 121 13.27 2.04 6.67
N GLY A 122 12.24 1.29 6.33
CA GLY A 122 12.35 -0.06 5.79
C GLY A 122 12.14 -0.01 4.28
N LEU A 123 13.06 -0.59 3.52
CA LEU A 123 12.97 -0.73 2.07
C LEU A 123 12.48 -2.14 1.76
N GLY A 124 11.56 -2.27 0.82
CA GLY A 124 11.07 -3.56 0.33
C GLY A 124 11.06 -3.61 -1.18
N VAL A 125 11.68 -4.64 -1.75
CA VAL A 125 11.79 -4.82 -3.21
C VAL A 125 11.53 -6.27 -3.58
N VAL A 126 10.68 -6.52 -4.59
CA VAL A 126 10.45 -7.86 -5.14
C VAL A 126 10.47 -7.88 -6.66
N ALA A 127 11.24 -8.80 -7.22
CA ALA A 127 11.39 -9.02 -8.66
C ALA A 127 10.63 -10.28 -9.10
N ARG A 128 9.83 -10.15 -10.16
CA ARG A 128 9.04 -11.23 -10.77
C ARG A 128 9.19 -11.24 -12.29
N ASP A 129 9.27 -12.43 -12.88
CA ASP A 129 9.37 -12.60 -14.33
C ASP A 129 7.99 -12.62 -15.03
N SER A 130 7.99 -12.72 -16.36
CA SER A 130 6.79 -12.77 -17.21
C SER A 130 5.91 -14.01 -16.98
N LYS A 131 6.40 -15.02 -16.25
CA LYS A 131 5.68 -16.24 -15.86
C LYS A 131 5.13 -16.13 -14.42
N CYS A 132 5.09 -14.92 -13.85
CA CYS A 132 4.70 -14.66 -12.46
C CYS A 132 5.59 -15.39 -11.43
N ARG A 133 6.80 -15.82 -11.82
CA ARG A 133 7.70 -16.51 -10.90
C ARG A 133 8.49 -15.49 -10.11
N PHE A 134 8.69 -15.80 -8.83
CA PHE A 134 9.62 -15.08 -8.00
C PHE A 134 11.03 -15.22 -8.58
N VAL A 135 11.75 -14.10 -8.67
CA VAL A 135 13.15 -14.05 -9.12
C VAL A 135 14.05 -13.70 -7.95
N ALA A 136 13.77 -12.58 -7.29
CA ALA A 136 14.53 -12.09 -6.16
C ALA A 136 13.69 -11.18 -5.27
N ALA A 137 14.13 -10.98 -4.04
CA ALA A 137 13.64 -9.92 -3.18
C ALA A 137 14.76 -9.40 -2.28
N LYS A 138 14.66 -8.13 -1.92
CA LYS A 138 15.52 -7.49 -0.92
C LYS A 138 14.69 -6.73 0.08
N CYS A 139 15.18 -6.67 1.32
CA CYS A 139 14.70 -5.71 2.29
C CYS A 139 15.87 -5.16 3.11
N SER A 140 15.86 -3.85 3.36
CA SER A 140 16.95 -3.15 4.02
C SER A 140 16.42 -2.10 4.97
N PHE A 141 17.15 -1.86 6.06
CA PHE A 141 16.83 -0.80 7.01
C PHE A 141 17.78 0.37 6.79
N ILE A 142 17.24 1.58 6.74
CA ILE A 142 17.98 2.81 6.53
C ILE A 142 17.54 3.90 7.50
N ASN A 143 18.40 4.92 7.67
CA ASN A 143 17.97 6.19 8.26
C ASN A 143 17.65 7.16 7.13
N VAL A 144 16.59 7.93 7.30
CA VAL A 144 16.05 8.87 6.30
C VAL A 144 15.45 10.09 6.98
N GLU A 145 15.23 11.17 6.25
CA GLU A 145 14.61 12.36 6.83
C GLU A 145 13.09 12.41 6.55
N SER A 146 12.61 11.76 5.50
CA SER A 146 11.19 11.79 5.11
C SER A 146 10.65 10.47 4.56
N GLU A 147 9.32 10.33 4.51
CA GLU A 147 8.62 9.20 3.90
C GLU A 147 8.91 9.09 2.39
N ASP A 148 8.91 10.22 1.68
CA ASP A 148 9.23 10.28 0.25
C ASP A 148 10.65 9.77 -0.04
N GLU A 149 11.61 10.08 0.83
CA GLU A 149 12.98 9.56 0.73
C GLU A 149 13.04 8.05 0.91
N VAL A 150 12.27 7.45 1.84
CA VAL A 150 12.25 5.97 1.99
C VAL A 150 11.78 5.32 0.70
N VAL A 151 10.69 5.82 0.13
CA VAL A 151 10.13 5.23 -1.10
C VAL A 151 11.07 5.46 -2.29
N ALA A 152 11.71 6.62 -2.39
CA ALA A 152 12.74 6.88 -3.40
C ALA A 152 13.95 5.96 -3.23
N MET A 153 14.43 5.74 -2.00
CA MET A 153 15.52 4.79 -1.72
C MET A 153 15.10 3.34 -2.06
N ALA A 154 13.84 2.96 -1.85
CA ALA A 154 13.34 1.65 -2.27
C ALA A 154 13.35 1.51 -3.81
N ALA A 155 13.02 2.57 -4.55
CA ALA A 155 13.13 2.61 -6.00
C ALA A 155 14.60 2.50 -6.47
N LEU A 156 15.53 3.15 -5.77
CA LEU A 156 16.96 3.01 -6.03
C LEU A 156 17.44 1.57 -5.80
N GLU A 157 17.05 0.96 -4.69
CA GLU A 157 17.36 -0.45 -4.39
C GLU A 157 16.80 -1.38 -5.47
N ALA A 158 15.62 -1.08 -6.02
CA ALA A 158 15.04 -1.82 -7.13
C ALA A 158 15.87 -1.73 -8.42
N VAL A 159 16.36 -0.53 -8.76
CA VAL A 159 17.25 -0.34 -9.90
C VAL A 159 18.58 -1.07 -9.70
N CYS A 160 19.17 -0.98 -8.51
CA CYS A 160 20.40 -1.71 -8.18
C CYS A 160 20.21 -3.23 -8.30
N LEU A 161 19.11 -3.78 -7.74
CA LEU A 161 18.77 -5.20 -7.87
C LEU A 161 18.63 -5.62 -9.34
N ALA A 162 17.97 -4.83 -10.17
CA ALA A 162 17.85 -5.12 -11.59
C ALA A 162 19.22 -5.20 -12.30
N LYS A 163 20.15 -4.30 -11.95
CA LYS A 163 21.52 -4.30 -12.49
C LYS A 163 22.31 -5.51 -12.01
N GLU A 164 22.22 -5.86 -10.72
CA GLU A 164 22.86 -7.05 -10.14
C GLU A 164 22.38 -8.34 -10.83
N LEU A 165 21.09 -8.42 -11.18
CA LEU A 165 20.51 -9.54 -11.90
C LEU A 165 20.85 -9.56 -13.40
N GLY A 166 21.43 -8.47 -13.93
CA GLY A 166 21.81 -8.35 -15.34
C GLY A 166 20.63 -8.36 -16.32
N TRP A 167 19.43 -7.95 -15.87
CA TRP A 167 18.24 -7.98 -16.72
C TRP A 167 18.22 -6.76 -17.66
N PRO A 168 18.12 -6.94 -18.98
CA PRO A 168 18.22 -5.81 -19.93
C PRO A 168 16.95 -4.96 -20.02
N ARG A 169 15.78 -5.54 -19.72
CA ARG A 169 14.47 -4.89 -19.85
C ARG A 169 13.67 -5.00 -18.57
N VAL A 170 13.30 -3.86 -17.98
CA VAL A 170 12.78 -3.80 -16.61
C VAL A 170 11.61 -2.83 -16.47
N CYS A 171 10.57 -3.23 -15.76
CA CYS A 171 9.48 -2.36 -15.33
C CYS A 171 9.53 -2.19 -13.80
N PHE A 172 9.69 -0.96 -13.33
CA PHE A 172 9.64 -0.62 -11.93
C PHE A 172 8.24 -0.12 -11.55
N GLU A 173 7.68 -0.65 -10.48
CA GLU A 173 6.33 -0.33 -10.00
C GLU A 173 6.35 0.07 -8.53
N GLY A 174 5.73 1.21 -8.22
CA GLY A 174 5.49 1.67 -6.85
C GLY A 174 4.12 2.33 -6.74
N ASP A 175 3.65 2.60 -5.53
CA ASP A 175 2.34 3.21 -5.24
C ASP A 175 2.44 4.69 -4.80
N SER A 176 3.64 5.21 -4.57
CA SER A 176 3.83 6.66 -4.39
C SER A 176 3.81 7.39 -5.73
N LEU A 177 2.67 8.03 -6.02
CA LEU A 177 2.50 8.87 -7.21
C LEU A 177 3.55 9.99 -7.27
N ARG A 178 3.97 10.54 -6.12
CA ARG A 178 5.00 11.58 -6.05
C ARG A 178 6.36 11.08 -6.55
N VAL A 179 6.79 9.91 -6.06
CA VAL A 179 8.06 9.29 -6.49
C VAL A 179 8.00 8.92 -7.96
N VAL A 180 6.92 8.26 -8.39
CA VAL A 180 6.76 7.87 -9.81
C VAL A 180 6.78 9.09 -10.73
N ASN A 181 6.05 10.16 -10.41
CA ASN A 181 6.03 11.37 -11.21
C ASN A 181 7.42 12.03 -11.27
N ALA A 182 8.15 12.06 -10.15
CA ALA A 182 9.51 12.60 -10.11
C ALA A 182 10.48 11.77 -10.98
N LEU A 183 10.37 10.44 -10.96
CA LEU A 183 11.17 9.54 -11.78
C LEU A 183 10.86 9.70 -13.28
N GLN A 184 9.61 9.99 -13.62
CA GLN A 184 9.17 10.24 -15.00
C GLN A 184 9.44 11.66 -15.49
N ALA A 185 9.75 12.61 -14.59
CA ALA A 185 10.01 14.00 -14.94
C ALA A 185 11.35 14.13 -15.69
N CYS A 186 11.23 14.31 -17.01
CA CYS A 186 12.24 14.70 -17.99
C CYS A 186 13.56 13.91 -18.03
N THR A 187 13.52 12.82 -18.81
CA THR A 187 14.57 12.39 -19.74
C THR A 187 14.50 13.14 -21.09
N ALA A 188 13.83 14.30 -21.16
CA ALA A 188 13.61 15.05 -22.39
C ALA A 188 13.38 16.54 -22.11
N SER A 189 14.46 17.34 -22.15
CA SER A 189 14.52 18.72 -22.69
C SER A 189 15.75 19.45 -22.13
N ASP A 190 16.72 19.71 -22.99
CA ASP A 190 17.78 20.73 -22.83
C ASP A 190 17.20 22.15 -22.95
N ASP A 191 16.10 22.44 -22.27
CA ASP A 191 15.51 23.79 -22.24
C ASP A 191 15.62 24.35 -20.84
N HIS A 192 16.59 25.25 -20.73
CA HIS A 192 16.77 26.23 -19.69
C HIS A 192 15.43 26.90 -19.32
N ASP A 193 15.25 27.16 -18.02
CA ASP A 193 14.26 28.10 -17.46
C ASP A 193 12.89 27.52 -17.07
N SER A 194 12.89 26.56 -16.13
CA SER A 194 11.93 26.64 -15.03
C SER A 194 12.65 26.40 -13.71
N GLU A 195 12.66 27.43 -12.87
CA GLU A 195 13.08 27.39 -11.47
C GLU A 195 12.63 26.09 -10.78
N THR A 196 13.43 25.61 -9.84
CA THR A 196 13.00 25.15 -8.50
C THR A 196 14.01 24.13 -7.99
N SER A 197 15.03 24.59 -7.27
CA SER A 197 15.49 24.14 -5.92
C SER A 197 15.39 22.65 -5.49
N SER A 198 15.14 21.70 -6.39
CA SER A 198 14.78 20.32 -6.07
C SER A 198 15.99 19.39 -6.22
N SER A 199 16.92 19.68 -7.13
CA SER A 199 18.14 18.90 -7.36
C SER A 199 19.15 18.98 -6.20
N SER A 200 19.05 19.98 -5.33
CA SER A 200 19.88 20.10 -4.13
C SER A 200 19.30 19.40 -2.90
N SER A 201 18.03 18.98 -2.94
CA SER A 201 17.42 18.20 -1.86
C SER A 201 17.90 16.75 -1.88
N SER A 202 17.96 16.09 -0.71
CA SER A 202 18.33 14.66 -0.65
C SER A 202 17.41 13.81 -1.52
N PHE A 203 16.10 14.06 -1.48
CA PHE A 203 15.13 13.43 -2.38
C PHE A 203 15.49 13.62 -3.86
N GLY A 204 15.76 14.85 -4.31
CA GLY A 204 16.11 15.11 -5.71
C GLY A 204 17.41 14.45 -6.16
N GLN A 205 18.41 14.38 -5.27
CA GLN A 205 19.65 13.66 -5.54
C GLN A 205 19.40 12.15 -5.77
N ILE A 206 18.55 11.54 -4.94
CA ILE A 206 18.15 10.14 -5.10
C ILE A 206 17.43 9.95 -6.45
N ILE A 207 16.49 10.83 -6.80
CA ILE A 207 15.79 10.77 -8.10
C ILE A 207 16.75 10.87 -9.27
N SER A 208 17.70 11.82 -9.24
CA SER A 208 18.70 11.98 -10.31
C SER A 208 19.62 10.75 -10.43
N GLU A 209 19.99 10.11 -9.32
CA GLU A 209 20.77 8.88 -9.33
C GLU A 209 19.99 7.72 -9.96
N ILE A 210 18.71 7.56 -9.60
CA ILE A 210 17.83 6.53 -10.19
C ILE A 210 17.70 6.73 -11.70
N GLN A 211 17.46 7.96 -12.15
CA GLN A 211 17.34 8.28 -13.58
C GLN A 211 18.63 7.96 -14.34
N SER A 212 19.79 8.36 -13.79
CA SER A 212 21.11 8.07 -14.36
C SER A 212 21.36 6.56 -14.50
N LEU A 213 21.12 5.79 -13.43
CA LEU A 213 21.30 4.34 -13.45
C LEU A 213 20.32 3.65 -14.41
N SER A 214 19.10 4.16 -14.52
CA SER A 214 18.05 3.60 -15.38
C SER A 214 18.35 3.72 -16.87
N GLY A 215 19.21 4.69 -17.26
CA GLY A 215 19.68 4.85 -18.64
C GLY A 215 20.61 3.72 -19.13
N SER A 216 21.08 2.85 -18.24
CA SER A 216 21.95 1.71 -18.62
C SER A 216 21.18 0.45 -19.04
N PHE A 217 19.87 0.41 -18.85
CA PHE A 217 19.03 -0.69 -19.35
C PHE A 217 18.74 -0.52 -20.84
N HIS A 218 18.48 -1.62 -21.54
CA HIS A 218 17.99 -1.55 -22.91
C HIS A 218 16.58 -0.93 -22.95
N GLU A 219 15.71 -1.33 -22.03
CA GLU A 219 14.39 -0.71 -21.83
C GLU A 219 14.11 -0.64 -20.32
N SER A 220 13.73 0.54 -19.83
CA SER A 220 13.28 0.73 -18.45
C SER A 220 12.05 1.63 -18.40
N CYS A 221 11.12 1.35 -17.48
CA CYS A 221 10.00 2.23 -17.21
C CYS A 221 9.63 2.25 -15.74
N PHE A 222 9.13 3.40 -15.27
CA PHE A 222 8.52 3.55 -13.95
C PHE A 222 7.02 3.69 -14.11
N SER A 223 6.24 3.02 -13.28
CA SER A 223 4.79 3.06 -13.33
C SER A 223 4.17 3.06 -11.95
N HIS A 224 3.08 3.81 -11.81
CA HIS A 224 2.29 3.86 -10.59
C HIS A 224 1.28 2.72 -10.60
N ILE A 225 1.16 2.02 -9.48
CA ILE A 225 0.16 0.97 -9.27
C ILE A 225 -0.66 1.25 -8.02
N HIS A 226 -1.86 0.66 -7.97
CA HIS A 226 -2.67 0.73 -6.76
C HIS A 226 -1.97 -0.02 -5.59
N PRO A 227 -2.02 0.47 -4.34
CA PRO A 227 -1.35 -0.17 -3.19
C PRO A 227 -1.70 -1.66 -3.00
N LYS A 228 -2.96 -2.04 -3.25
CA LYS A 228 -3.40 -3.46 -3.29
C LYS A 228 -2.68 -4.35 -4.31
N GLY A 229 -1.98 -3.78 -5.30
CA GLY A 229 -1.09 -4.49 -6.21
C GLY A 229 0.37 -4.53 -5.74
N ASN A 230 0.73 -3.71 -4.74
CA ASN A 230 2.10 -3.53 -4.22
C ASN A 230 2.38 -4.24 -2.89
N VAL A 231 1.39 -4.95 -2.33
CA VAL A 231 1.41 -5.58 -0.99
C VAL A 231 2.68 -6.39 -0.68
N VAL A 232 3.28 -7.05 -1.68
CA VAL A 232 4.50 -7.85 -1.44
C VAL A 232 5.69 -6.95 -1.07
N ALA A 233 5.83 -5.80 -1.73
CA ALA A 233 6.90 -4.84 -1.43
C ALA A 233 6.64 -4.17 -0.06
N GLU A 234 5.38 -3.84 0.24
CA GLU A 234 4.95 -3.30 1.55
C GLU A 234 5.29 -4.24 2.71
N ILE A 235 5.00 -5.54 2.57
CA ILE A 235 5.34 -6.55 3.58
C ILE A 235 6.86 -6.60 3.80
N LEU A 236 7.66 -6.54 2.74
CA LEU A 236 9.13 -6.53 2.83
C LEU A 236 9.65 -5.27 3.53
N ALA A 237 9.10 -4.10 3.19
CA ALA A 237 9.47 -2.83 3.79
C ALA A 237 9.15 -2.80 5.29
N THR A 238 7.94 -3.24 5.66
CA THR A 238 7.50 -3.34 7.06
C THR A 238 8.36 -4.34 7.84
N HIS A 239 8.71 -5.48 7.22
CA HIS A 239 9.60 -6.47 7.84
C HIS A 239 10.98 -5.91 8.16
N ALA A 240 11.54 -5.05 7.30
CA ALA A 240 12.83 -4.41 7.51
C ALA A 240 12.84 -3.45 8.71
N LEU A 241 11.74 -2.74 8.98
CA LEU A 241 11.62 -1.90 10.19
C LEU A 241 11.73 -2.71 11.49
N SER A 242 11.17 -3.93 11.49
CA SER A 242 11.21 -4.82 12.64
C SER A 242 12.50 -5.64 12.73
N ASN A 243 13.23 -5.76 11.62
CA ASN A 243 14.42 -6.60 11.48
C ASN A 243 15.52 -5.80 10.75
N PRO A 244 16.32 -4.99 11.46
CA PRO A 244 17.22 -3.99 10.86
C PRO A 244 18.49 -4.57 10.22
N LYS A 245 18.39 -5.73 9.58
CA LYS A 245 19.45 -6.35 8.79
C LYS A 245 19.01 -6.39 7.34
N GLU A 246 19.90 -5.99 6.46
CA GLU A 246 19.74 -6.26 5.03
C GLU A 246 19.57 -7.77 4.81
N LYS A 247 18.58 -8.13 3.99
CA LYS A 247 18.31 -9.50 3.59
C LYS A 247 18.06 -9.54 2.10
N HIS A 248 18.62 -10.57 1.47
CA HIS A 248 18.48 -10.83 0.05
C HIS A 248 18.04 -12.29 -0.13
N TRP A 249 17.01 -12.48 -0.95
CA TRP A 249 16.49 -13.78 -1.36
C TRP A 249 16.59 -13.91 -2.87
N LEU A 250 17.18 -15.02 -3.33
CA LEU A 250 17.30 -15.39 -4.74
C LEU A 250 16.59 -16.71 -4.97
N LEU A 251 15.80 -16.80 -6.06
CA LEU A 251 15.05 -17.98 -6.52
C LEU A 251 13.93 -18.48 -5.59
N ASN A 252 14.14 -18.43 -4.27
CA ASN A 252 13.17 -18.87 -3.28
C ASN A 252 12.72 -17.68 -2.42
N PRO A 253 11.42 -17.39 -2.35
CA PRO A 253 10.91 -16.32 -1.49
C PRO A 253 11.02 -16.71 -0.01
N PRO A 254 11.11 -15.74 0.92
CA PRO A 254 10.88 -16.03 2.32
C PRO A 254 9.40 -16.37 2.57
N THR A 255 9.16 -17.25 3.55
CA THR A 255 7.81 -17.78 3.83
C THR A 255 6.77 -16.70 4.12
N PHE A 256 7.17 -15.59 4.75
CA PHE A 256 6.27 -14.50 5.12
C PHE A 256 5.69 -13.70 3.94
N ILE A 257 6.20 -13.87 2.71
CA ILE A 257 5.64 -13.24 1.50
C ILE A 257 4.94 -14.23 0.56
N GLU A 258 5.02 -15.54 0.81
CA GLU A 258 4.51 -16.57 -0.11
C GLU A 258 2.99 -16.45 -0.36
N SER A 259 2.22 -16.19 0.70
CA SER A 259 0.77 -16.01 0.61
C SER A 259 0.40 -14.85 -0.32
N ALA A 260 1.10 -13.71 -0.17
CA ALA A 260 0.89 -12.54 -1.01
C ALA A 260 1.31 -12.78 -2.46
N LEU A 261 2.43 -13.49 -2.69
CA LEU A 261 2.86 -13.89 -4.04
C LEU A 261 1.83 -14.79 -4.74
N ASN A 262 1.24 -15.73 -4.00
CA ASN A 262 0.30 -16.70 -4.57
C ASN A 262 -1.10 -16.14 -4.83
N TYR A 263 -1.51 -15.10 -4.09
CA TYR A 263 -2.76 -14.38 -4.36
C TYR A 263 -2.85 -13.90 -5.83
N TYR A 264 -1.78 -13.30 -6.34
CA TYR A 264 -1.75 -12.77 -7.71
C TYR A 264 -1.62 -13.84 -8.82
N LYS A 265 -1.14 -15.05 -8.50
CA LYS A 265 -1.13 -16.17 -9.47
C LYS A 265 -2.54 -16.65 -9.79
N ARG A 266 -3.42 -16.66 -8.78
CA ARG A 266 -4.81 -17.14 -8.95
C ARG A 266 -5.63 -16.16 -9.78
N VAL A 267 -5.53 -14.86 -9.50
CA VAL A 267 -6.30 -13.83 -10.20
C VAL A 267 -5.87 -13.61 -11.66
N SER A 268 -4.63 -13.98 -12.05
CA SER A 268 -4.15 -13.84 -13.43
C SER A 268 -4.44 -15.05 -14.34
N SER A 269 -5.04 -16.11 -13.79
CA SER A 269 -5.39 -17.34 -14.51
C SER A 269 -6.88 -17.44 -14.88
N ASP A 270 -7.69 -16.49 -14.42
CA ASP A 270 -9.12 -16.32 -14.74
C ASP A 270 -9.32 -15.20 -15.76
#